data_AF-A0A924PY35-F1
#
_entry.id   AF-A0A924PY35-F1
#
_cell.length_a   1.000
_cell.length_b   1.000
_cell.length_c   1.000
_cell.angle_alpha   90.00
_cell.angle_beta   90.00
_cell.angle_gamma   90.00
#
_symmetry.space_group_name_H-M   'P 1'
#
loop_
_entity.id
_entity.type
_entity.pdbx_description
1 polymer ?
#
loop_
_entity_poly.entity_id
_entity_poly.type
_entity_poly.pdbx_seq_one_letter_code
_entity_poly.pdbx_strand_id
1 'polypeptide(L)'
;MHESPWRAPVTLVLLGGNIAVFALTLWYGAGLWHNSNGVQLAWGANFGPATQDGQWWRLATAMFLHFGILHLVLNMWALWDVGRLVERLYGRLRFSALYLGAGVAGNLLSLVVQGNRAVSGGASGAIFGLYGALLVFLWRERKHVERREFRWLFGAATVFTLVTLGMGQLVTGIDNAAH
;
A
#
# COMPACT_ATOMS: atom_id res chain seq x y z
N MET A 1 -8.45 5.43 -26.22
CA MET A 1 -9.24 4.26 -25.75
C MET A 1 -9.78 4.59 -24.37
N HIS A 2 -11.03 5.06 -24.28
CA HIS A 2 -11.70 5.22 -22.99
C HIS A 2 -12.11 3.83 -22.50
N GLU A 3 -11.26 3.20 -21.69
CA GLU A 3 -11.59 1.91 -21.09
C GLU A 3 -12.30 2.09 -19.74
N SER A 4 -13.34 1.28 -19.54
CA SER A 4 -14.21 1.35 -18.37
C SER A 4 -13.45 1.06 -17.06
N PRO A 5 -13.59 1.91 -16.02
CA PRO A 5 -12.96 1.68 -14.71
C PRO A 5 -13.44 0.38 -14.04
N TRP A 6 -14.57 -0.18 -14.48
CA TRP A 6 -15.14 -1.44 -13.98
C TRP A 6 -14.34 -2.69 -14.34
N ARG A 7 -13.25 -2.57 -15.13
CA ARG A 7 -12.35 -3.68 -15.46
C ARG A 7 -11.40 -4.10 -14.32
N ALA A 8 -11.41 -3.40 -13.19
CA ALA A 8 -10.57 -3.70 -12.02
C ALA A 8 -11.38 -3.66 -10.70
N PRO A 9 -12.35 -4.58 -10.53
CA PRO A 9 -13.27 -4.54 -9.38
C PRO A 9 -12.58 -4.71 -8.03
N VAL A 10 -11.51 -5.50 -7.93
CA VAL A 10 -10.83 -5.71 -6.64
C VAL A 10 -10.13 -4.42 -6.21
N THR A 11 -9.47 -3.73 -7.15
CA THR A 11 -8.88 -2.42 -6.92
C THR A 11 -9.92 -1.43 -6.39
N LEU A 12 -11.09 -1.36 -7.02
CA LEU A 12 -12.19 -0.48 -6.59
C LEU A 12 -12.69 -0.83 -5.18
N VAL A 13 -12.83 -2.12 -4.86
CA VAL A 13 -13.22 -2.58 -3.53
C VAL A 13 -12.19 -2.19 -2.48
N LEU A 14 -10.89 -2.34 -2.78
CA LEU A 14 -9.82 -1.93 -1.88
C LEU A 14 -9.83 -0.42 -1.66
N LEU A 15 -10.00 0.38 -2.71
CA LEU A 15 -10.15 1.84 -2.60
C LEU A 15 -11.33 2.22 -1.70
N GLY A 16 -12.51 1.67 -1.99
CA GLY A 16 -13.72 1.92 -1.19
C GLY A 16 -13.55 1.49 0.26
N GLY A 17 -12.95 0.33 0.50
CA GLY A 17 -12.68 -0.19 1.84
C GLY A 17 -11.74 0.71 2.64
N ASN A 18 -10.63 1.16 2.05
CA ASN A 18 -9.69 2.07 2.70
C ASN A 18 -10.34 3.42 3.04
N ILE A 19 -11.12 3.99 2.11
CA ILE A 19 -11.84 5.25 2.33
C ILE A 19 -12.89 5.08 3.43
N ALA A 20 -13.65 3.99 3.42
CA ALA A 20 -14.66 3.70 4.43
C ALA A 20 -14.04 3.52 5.82
N VAL A 21 -12.95 2.74 5.93
CA VAL A 21 -12.22 2.56 7.20
C VAL A 21 -11.69 3.89 7.71
N PHE A 22 -11.10 4.72 6.84
CA PHE A 22 -10.62 6.04 7.25
C PHE A 22 -11.77 6.93 7.76
N ALA A 23 -12.89 6.99 7.05
CA ALA A 23 -14.07 7.74 7.47
C ALA A 23 -14.60 7.26 8.84
N LEU A 24 -14.62 5.95 9.08
CA LEU A 24 -14.97 5.39 10.39
C LEU A 24 -13.96 5.79 11.46
N THR A 25 -12.66 5.72 11.20
CA THR A 25 -11.66 6.15 12.21
C THR A 25 -11.80 7.63 12.55
N LEU A 26 -12.13 8.50 11.59
CA LEU A 26 -12.42 9.92 11.85
C LEU A 26 -13.65 10.08 12.75
N TRP A 27 -14.72 9.32 12.48
CA TRP A 27 -15.91 9.30 13.33
C TRP A 27 -15.59 8.91 14.78
N TYR A 28 -14.65 7.99 14.98
CA TYR A 28 -14.15 7.55 16.29
C TYR A 28 -13.07 8.46 16.89
N GLY A 29 -12.83 9.64 16.32
CA GLY A 29 -11.95 10.66 16.89
C GLY A 29 -10.52 10.66 16.33
N ALA A 30 -10.23 9.94 15.25
CA ALA A 30 -8.96 10.11 14.54
C ALA A 30 -8.86 11.50 13.92
N GLY A 31 -7.62 12.00 13.80
CA GLY A 31 -7.32 13.26 13.13
C GLY A 31 -7.35 13.19 11.61
N LEU A 32 -7.72 14.29 10.96
CA LEU A 32 -7.46 14.49 9.53
C LEU A 32 -5.97 14.70 9.23
N TRP A 33 -5.23 15.23 10.18
CA TRP A 33 -3.78 15.42 10.10
C TRP A 33 -3.06 14.40 10.98
N HIS A 34 -1.75 14.28 10.82
CA HIS A 34 -0.97 13.40 11.68
C HIS A 34 -1.10 13.84 13.14
N ASN A 35 -1.88 13.07 13.89
CA ASN A 35 -2.19 13.27 15.31
C ASN A 35 -1.77 12.03 16.10
N SER A 36 -2.27 11.88 17.33
CA SER A 36 -2.02 10.68 18.15
C SER A 36 -2.50 9.41 17.46
N ASN A 37 -1.70 8.35 17.53
CA ASN A 37 -1.97 7.07 16.88
C ASN A 37 -2.95 6.18 17.67
N GLY A 38 -3.63 6.72 18.69
CA GLY A 38 -4.42 5.94 19.65
C GLY A 38 -5.61 5.23 19.00
N VAL A 39 -6.35 5.93 18.14
CA VAL A 39 -7.49 5.34 17.43
C VAL A 39 -7.01 4.26 16.47
N GLN A 40 -6.00 4.53 15.65
CA GLN A 40 -5.44 3.56 14.72
C GLN A 40 -4.91 2.32 15.46
N LEU A 41 -4.22 2.51 16.59
CA LEU A 41 -3.74 1.39 17.40
C LEU A 41 -4.90 0.54 17.96
N ALA A 42 -5.96 1.18 18.46
CA ALA A 42 -7.15 0.46 18.93
C ALA A 42 -7.84 -0.33 17.79
N TRP A 43 -7.79 0.21 16.57
CA TRP A 43 -8.39 -0.38 15.37
C TRP A 43 -7.54 -1.43 14.67
N GLY A 44 -6.32 -1.70 15.16
CA GLY A 44 -5.49 -2.77 14.61
C GLY A 44 -4.28 -2.31 13.82
N ALA A 45 -3.78 -1.10 14.04
CA ALA A 45 -2.50 -0.70 13.47
C ALA A 45 -1.39 -1.62 13.97
N ASN A 46 -0.35 -1.75 13.17
CA ASN A 46 0.76 -2.64 13.44
C ASN A 46 1.61 -2.05 14.57
N PHE A 47 1.83 -2.84 15.62
CA PHE A 47 2.61 -2.40 16.78
C PHE A 47 3.26 -3.62 17.43
N GLY A 48 4.60 -3.64 17.47
CA GLY A 48 5.40 -4.80 17.89
C GLY A 48 4.89 -5.49 19.15
N PRO A 49 4.74 -4.78 20.30
CA PRO A 49 4.27 -5.39 21.54
C PRO A 49 2.91 -6.07 21.41
N ALA A 50 1.95 -5.43 20.74
CA ALA A 50 0.62 -6.00 20.58
C ALA A 50 0.59 -7.16 19.58
N THR A 51 1.29 -7.01 18.45
CA THR A 51 1.33 -8.05 17.41
C THR A 51 2.04 -9.31 17.91
N GLN A 52 3.11 -9.16 18.71
CA GLN A 52 3.85 -10.26 19.33
C GLN A 52 3.06 -10.91 20.48
N ASP A 53 2.18 -10.17 21.15
CA ASP A 53 1.29 -10.67 22.22
C ASP A 53 -0.01 -11.28 21.68
N GLY A 54 0.06 -11.99 20.56
CA GLY A 54 -1.05 -12.76 20.00
C GLY A 54 -2.03 -11.97 19.11
N GLN A 55 -1.85 -10.65 18.92
CA GLN A 55 -2.70 -9.86 18.02
C GLN A 55 -2.16 -9.85 16.57
N TRP A 56 -1.79 -11.02 16.05
CA TRP A 56 -1.18 -11.20 14.72
C TRP A 56 -2.04 -10.69 13.57
N TRP A 57 -3.35 -10.61 13.76
CA TRP A 57 -4.31 -10.05 12.80
C TRP A 57 -4.02 -8.58 12.45
N ARG A 58 -3.27 -7.87 13.30
CA ARG A 58 -2.76 -6.51 13.07
C ARG A 58 -1.95 -6.40 11.78
N LEU A 59 -1.24 -7.46 11.40
CA LEU A 59 -0.47 -7.50 10.15
C LEU A 59 -1.36 -7.32 8.91
N ALA A 60 -2.62 -7.76 8.97
CA ALA A 60 -3.57 -7.58 7.88
C ALA A 60 -4.40 -6.30 8.04
N THR A 61 -4.92 -6.02 9.24
CA THR A 61 -5.78 -4.84 9.46
C THR A 61 -5.04 -3.53 9.30
N ALA A 62 -3.76 -3.47 9.67
CA ALA A 62 -2.93 -2.28 9.52
C ALA A 62 -2.84 -1.80 8.07
N MET A 63 -2.99 -2.70 7.08
CA MET A 63 -3.00 -2.34 5.67
C MET A 63 -4.12 -1.35 5.29
N PHE A 64 -5.18 -1.26 6.10
CA PHE A 64 -6.35 -0.41 5.84
C PHE A 64 -6.39 0.87 6.69
N LEU A 65 -5.46 1.03 7.62
CA LEU A 65 -5.45 2.14 8.57
C LEU A 65 -4.49 3.24 8.10
N HIS A 66 -4.96 4.48 8.11
CA HIS A 66 -4.21 5.64 7.64
C HIS A 66 -4.11 6.71 8.73
N PHE A 67 -2.99 7.44 8.73
CA PHE A 67 -2.59 8.40 9.77
C PHE A 67 -2.81 9.86 9.34
N GLY A 68 -3.78 10.09 8.46
CA GLY A 68 -4.16 11.41 7.97
C GLY A 68 -4.64 11.38 6.52
N ILE A 69 -5.29 12.47 6.10
CA ILE A 69 -5.93 12.62 4.80
C ILE A 69 -4.90 12.56 3.66
N LEU A 70 -3.74 13.21 3.82
CA LEU A 70 -2.68 13.20 2.81
C LEU A 70 -2.12 11.79 2.62
N HIS A 71 -1.90 11.06 3.72
CA HIS A 71 -1.44 9.68 3.68
C HIS A 71 -2.45 8.78 2.95
N LEU A 72 -3.75 8.91 3.24
CA LEU A 72 -4.81 8.19 2.51
C LEU A 72 -4.82 8.54 1.03
N VAL A 73 -4.88 9.83 0.68
CA VAL A 73 -5.01 10.29 -0.73
C VAL A 73 -3.85 9.78 -1.57
N LEU A 74 -2.61 9.87 -1.07
CA LEU A 74 -1.43 9.38 -1.80
C LEU A 74 -1.49 7.86 -2.02
N ASN A 75 -1.90 7.08 -1.02
CA ASN A 75 -2.07 5.63 -1.16
C ASN A 75 -3.19 5.29 -2.14
N MET A 76 -4.32 5.98 -2.07
CA MET A 76 -5.45 5.71 -2.95
C MET A 76 -5.14 6.09 -4.39
N TRP A 77 -4.39 7.18 -4.61
CA TRP A 77 -3.92 7.57 -5.92
C TRP A 77 -2.96 6.52 -6.50
N ALA A 78 -1.96 6.09 -5.72
CA ALA A 78 -1.01 5.07 -6.15
C ALA A 78 -1.71 3.71 -6.40
N LEU A 79 -2.60 3.28 -5.51
CA LEU A 79 -3.39 2.06 -5.67
C LEU A 79 -4.31 2.12 -6.89
N TRP A 80 -4.93 3.27 -7.17
CA TRP A 80 -5.72 3.47 -8.37
C TRP A 80 -4.87 3.37 -9.64
N ASP A 81 -3.67 3.93 -9.63
CA ASP A 81 -2.74 3.89 -10.75
C ASP A 81 -2.24 2.46 -11.02
N VAL A 82 -1.46 1.90 -10.09
CA VAL A 82 -0.83 0.58 -10.27
C VAL A 82 -1.83 -0.55 -10.18
N GLY A 83 -2.82 -0.45 -9.29
CA GLY A 83 -3.73 -1.55 -8.99
C GLY A 83 -4.58 -1.94 -10.19
N ARG A 84 -5.15 -0.97 -10.89
CA ARG A 84 -5.96 -1.24 -12.10
C ARG A 84 -5.14 -1.84 -13.22
N LEU A 85 -3.86 -1.48 -13.34
CA LEU A 85 -2.97 -2.05 -14.32
C LEU A 85 -2.62 -3.50 -13.96
N VAL A 86 -2.14 -3.73 -12.73
CA VAL A 86 -1.71 -5.06 -12.28
C VAL A 86 -2.88 -6.04 -12.21
N GLU A 87 -4.08 -5.62 -11.78
CA GLU A 87 -5.28 -6.47 -11.77
C GLU A 87 -5.67 -6.94 -13.18
N ARG A 88 -5.52 -6.08 -14.19
CA ARG A 88 -5.75 -6.44 -15.59
C ARG A 88 -4.69 -7.39 -16.14
N LEU A 89 -3.42 -7.17 -15.78
CA LEU A 89 -2.31 -8.01 -16.24
C LEU A 89 -2.31 -9.41 -15.62
N TYR A 90 -2.59 -9.49 -14.32
CA TYR A 90 -2.48 -10.74 -13.56
C TYR A 90 -3.81 -11.45 -13.31
N GLY A 91 -4.93 -10.74 -13.46
CA GLY A 91 -6.24 -11.19 -13.04
C GLY A 91 -6.47 -11.04 -11.54
N ARG A 92 -7.74 -11.08 -11.15
CA ARG A 92 -8.23 -10.77 -9.80
C ARG A 92 -7.55 -11.57 -8.69
N LEU A 93 -7.46 -12.89 -8.84
CA LEU A 93 -6.94 -13.79 -7.80
C LEU A 93 -5.45 -13.54 -7.53
N ARG A 94 -4.64 -13.44 -8.58
CA ARG A 94 -3.19 -13.18 -8.46
C ARG A 94 -2.93 -11.78 -7.93
N PHE A 95 -3.71 -10.80 -8.38
CA PHE A 95 -3.66 -9.45 -7.83
C PHE A 95 -3.95 -9.42 -6.33
N SER A 96 -5.03 -10.06 -5.87
CA SER A 96 -5.36 -10.15 -4.44
C SER A 96 -4.25 -10.82 -3.63
N ALA A 97 -3.68 -11.91 -4.16
CA ALA A 97 -2.57 -12.61 -3.50
C ALA A 97 -1.31 -11.73 -3.41
N LEU A 98 -0.97 -10.99 -4.48
CA LEU A 98 0.14 -10.04 -4.48
C LEU A 98 -0.09 -8.91 -3.48
N TYR A 99 -1.26 -8.29 -3.49
CA TYR A 99 -1.60 -7.19 -2.59
C TYR A 99 -1.55 -7.62 -1.12
N LEU A 100 -2.27 -8.69 -0.76
CA LEU A 100 -2.32 -9.18 0.62
C LEU A 100 -0.98 -9.73 1.08
N GLY A 101 -0.31 -10.54 0.23
CA GLY A 101 0.97 -11.14 0.56
C GLY A 101 2.06 -10.09 0.76
N ALA A 102 2.16 -9.11 -0.14
CA ALA A 102 3.15 -8.03 -0.01
C ALA A 102 2.85 -7.13 1.19
N GLY A 103 1.58 -6.78 1.43
CA GLY A 103 1.22 -5.96 2.58
C GLY A 103 1.55 -6.62 3.93
N VAL A 104 1.22 -7.91 4.08
CA VAL A 104 1.57 -8.67 5.29
C VAL A 104 3.08 -8.83 5.43
N ALA A 105 3.79 -9.14 4.34
CA ALA A 105 5.25 -9.27 4.36
C ALA A 105 5.94 -7.93 4.72
N GLY A 106 5.47 -6.81 4.17
CA GLY A 106 5.95 -5.48 4.51
C GLY A 106 5.69 -5.14 5.98
N ASN A 107 4.50 -5.43 6.50
CA ASN A 107 4.19 -5.24 7.93
C ASN A 107 5.04 -6.12 8.85
N LEU A 108 5.37 -7.35 8.43
CA LEU A 108 6.31 -8.21 9.15
C LEU A 108 7.72 -7.62 9.18
N LEU A 109 8.23 -7.17 8.02
CA LEU A 109 9.56 -6.55 7.93
C LEU A 109 9.64 -5.26 8.75
N SER A 110 8.57 -4.45 8.72
CA SER A 110 8.41 -3.28 9.57
C SER A 110 8.55 -3.61 11.05
N LEU A 111 7.92 -4.68 11.55
CA LEU A 111 8.08 -5.10 12.95
C LEU A 111 9.51 -5.50 13.30
N VAL A 112 10.23 -6.13 12.37
CA VAL A 112 11.61 -6.54 12.61
C VAL A 112 12.54 -5.32 12.67
N VAL A 113 12.35 -4.35 11.77
CA VAL A 113 13.22 -3.17 11.65
C VAL A 113 12.90 -2.11 12.69
N GLN A 114 11.62 -1.80 12.90
CA GLN A 114 11.16 -0.79 13.86
C GLN A 114 11.08 -1.33 15.29
N GLY A 115 10.98 -2.66 15.45
CA GLY A 115 10.84 -3.32 16.73
C GLY A 115 9.58 -2.88 17.46
N ASN A 116 9.75 -2.53 18.74
CA ASN A 116 8.65 -2.18 19.64
C ASN A 116 8.40 -0.67 19.79
N ARG A 117 8.92 0.14 18.85
CA ARG A 117 9.05 1.59 19.05
C ARG A 117 8.01 2.44 18.33
N ALA A 118 7.32 1.88 17.33
CA ALA A 118 6.47 2.65 16.45
C ALA A 118 5.18 1.90 16.10
N VAL A 119 4.12 2.70 15.92
CA VAL A 119 2.83 2.23 15.40
C VAL A 119 2.81 2.56 13.91
N SER A 120 2.59 1.56 13.07
CA SER A 120 2.59 1.70 11.61
C SER A 120 1.34 1.12 10.97
N GLY A 121 1.09 1.49 9.72
CA GLY A 121 -0.07 1.06 8.95
C GLY A 121 -0.23 1.88 7.68
N GLY A 122 -1.05 1.37 6.77
CA GLY A 122 -1.32 1.94 5.46
C GLY A 122 -1.21 0.89 4.37
N ALA A 123 -1.81 1.17 3.22
CA ALA A 123 -1.81 0.26 2.07
C ALA A 123 -0.45 0.20 1.35
N SER A 124 0.51 1.02 1.75
CA SER A 124 1.70 1.34 0.97
C SER A 124 2.63 0.14 0.75
N GLY A 125 2.89 -0.71 1.76
CA GLY A 125 3.69 -1.92 1.55
C GLY A 125 3.08 -2.88 0.51
N ALA A 126 1.75 -2.98 0.47
CA ALA A 126 1.06 -3.74 -0.57
C ALA A 126 1.19 -3.08 -1.95
N ILE A 127 1.06 -1.75 -2.02
CA ILE A 127 1.21 -0.96 -3.27
C ILE A 127 2.63 -1.08 -3.82
N PHE A 128 3.65 -1.03 -2.96
CA PHE A 128 5.04 -1.27 -3.34
C PHE A 128 5.24 -2.68 -3.90
N GLY A 129 4.62 -3.69 -3.29
CA GLY A 129 4.57 -5.04 -3.85
C GLY A 129 3.96 -5.08 -5.26
N LEU A 130 2.91 -4.31 -5.52
CA LEU A 130 2.30 -4.20 -6.85
C LEU A 130 3.23 -3.51 -7.86
N TYR A 131 3.92 -2.42 -7.48
CA TYR A 131 4.93 -1.79 -8.33
C TYR A 131 6.11 -2.74 -8.61
N GLY A 132 6.55 -3.51 -7.60
CA GLY A 132 7.57 -4.54 -7.77
C GLY A 132 7.13 -5.63 -8.75
N ALA A 133 5.89 -6.12 -8.62
CA ALA A 133 5.31 -7.08 -9.57
C ALA A 133 5.23 -6.51 -11.00
N LEU A 134 4.81 -5.24 -11.14
CA LEU A 134 4.76 -4.56 -12.42
C LEU A 134 6.15 -4.44 -13.07
N LEU A 135 7.17 -4.05 -12.30
CA LEU A 135 8.55 -3.95 -12.80
C LEU A 135 9.06 -5.31 -13.29
N VAL A 136 8.80 -6.39 -12.54
CA VAL A 136 9.16 -7.76 -12.93
C VAL A 136 8.41 -8.19 -14.20
N PHE A 137 7.11 -7.89 -14.30
CA PHE A 137 6.32 -8.17 -15.50
C PHE A 137 6.89 -7.48 -16.73
N LEU A 138 7.07 -6.16 -16.66
CA LEU A 138 7.60 -5.36 -17.75
C LEU A 138 8.98 -5.85 -18.17
N TRP A 139 9.84 -6.18 -17.22
CA TRP A 139 11.17 -6.72 -17.52
C TRP A 139 11.11 -8.06 -18.26
N ARG A 140 10.21 -8.97 -17.86
CA ARG A 140 10.02 -10.27 -18.52
C ARG A 140 9.45 -10.10 -19.92
N GLU A 141 8.45 -9.24 -20.08
CA GLU A 141 7.74 -9.00 -21.33
C GLU A 141 8.36 -7.90 -22.20
N ARG A 142 9.56 -7.41 -21.87
CA ARG A 142 10.24 -6.31 -22.57
C ARG A 142 10.42 -6.48 -24.08
N LYS A 143 10.33 -7.72 -24.59
CA LYS A 143 10.39 -8.03 -26.03
C LYS A 143 9.04 -7.95 -26.73
N HIS A 144 7.94 -8.06 -25.97
CA HIS A 144 6.57 -8.05 -26.48
C HIS A 144 5.85 -6.71 -26.24
N VAL A 145 6.35 -5.88 -25.33
CA VAL A 145 5.86 -4.51 -25.09
C VAL A 145 6.54 -3.53 -26.06
N GLU A 146 5.77 -2.58 -26.60
CA GLU A 146 6.28 -1.51 -27.46
C GLU A 146 7.40 -0.74 -26.75
N ARG A 147 8.52 -0.48 -27.43
CA ARG A 147 9.75 0.01 -26.77
C ARG A 147 9.53 1.33 -26.03
N ARG A 148 8.70 2.23 -26.55
CA ARG A 148 8.34 3.50 -25.90
C ARG A 148 7.46 3.28 -24.68
N GLU A 149 6.47 2.40 -24.79
CA GLU A 149 5.57 2.04 -23.68
C GLU A 149 6.34 1.38 -22.54
N PHE A 150 7.23 0.43 -22.85
CA PHE A 150 8.13 -0.18 -21.87
C PHE A 150 8.97 0.89 -21.15
N ARG A 151 9.64 1.78 -21.90
CA ARG A 151 10.47 2.83 -21.30
C ARG A 151 9.68 3.76 -20.40
N TRP A 152 8.45 4.12 -20.81
CA TRP A 152 7.60 5.00 -20.03
C TRP A 152 7.08 4.32 -18.77
N LEU A 153 6.46 3.14 -18.88
CA LEU A 153 5.92 2.40 -17.73
C LEU A 153 7.01 1.99 -16.75
N PHE A 154 8.10 1.41 -17.24
CA PHE A 154 9.21 0.96 -16.41
C PHE A 154 9.90 2.15 -15.75
N GLY A 155 10.14 3.22 -16.51
CA GLY A 155 10.72 4.46 -16.00
C GLY A 155 9.85 5.11 -14.92
N ALA A 156 8.56 5.28 -15.19
CA ALA A 156 7.61 5.87 -14.25
C ALA A 156 7.49 5.05 -12.96
N ALA A 157 7.33 3.72 -13.07
CA ALA A 157 7.28 2.83 -11.91
C ALA A 157 8.58 2.88 -11.09
N THR A 158 9.74 2.88 -11.76
CA THR A 158 11.04 2.98 -11.08
C THR A 158 11.20 4.33 -10.38
N VAL A 159 10.87 5.43 -11.05
CA VAL A 159 10.96 6.78 -10.47
C VAL A 159 10.02 6.91 -9.27
N PHE A 160 8.78 6.44 -9.39
CA PHE A 160 7.82 6.44 -8.28
C PHE A 160 8.40 5.70 -7.06
N THR A 161 8.85 4.45 -7.25
CA THR A 161 9.44 3.64 -6.17
C THR A 161 10.63 4.34 -5.51
N LEU A 162 11.58 4.87 -6.31
CA LEU A 162 12.77 5.53 -5.78
C LEU A 162 12.45 6.84 -5.06
N VAL A 163 11.54 7.66 -5.60
CA VAL A 163 11.12 8.91 -4.98
C VAL A 163 10.41 8.64 -3.66
N THR A 164 9.51 7.66 -3.61
CA THR A 164 8.77 7.35 -2.39
C THR A 164 9.67 6.76 -1.30
N LEU A 165 10.62 5.87 -1.65
CA LEU A 165 11.64 5.41 -0.70
C LEU A 165 12.53 6.56 -0.21
N GLY A 166 12.97 7.44 -1.12
CA GLY A 166 13.75 8.63 -0.77
C GLY A 166 12.99 9.56 0.15
N MET A 167 11.70 9.81 -0.12
CA MET A 167 10.83 10.58 0.76
C MET A 167 10.71 9.95 2.14
N GLY A 168 10.61 8.62 2.25
CA GLY A 168 10.51 8.00 3.58
C GLY A 168 11.79 8.02 4.41
N GLN A 169 12.94 8.36 3.80
CA GLN A 169 14.16 8.68 4.55
C GLN A 169 14.12 10.11 5.12
N LEU A 170 13.38 11.01 4.47
CA LEU A 170 13.34 12.43 4.80
C LEU A 170 12.12 12.82 5.65
N VAL A 171 11.01 12.10 5.50
CA VAL A 171 9.73 12.38 6.15
C VAL A 171 9.51 11.35 7.25
N THR A 172 9.55 11.82 8.50
CA THR A 172 9.25 10.99 9.67
C THR A 172 7.80 10.50 9.61
N GLY A 173 7.59 9.23 9.96
CA GLY A 173 6.27 8.57 9.92
C GLY A 173 5.98 7.77 8.65
N ILE A 174 6.86 7.81 7.63
CA ILE A 174 6.80 6.87 6.50
C ILE A 174 7.57 5.60 6.85
N ASP A 175 6.93 4.46 6.67
CA ASP A 175 7.49 3.15 6.97
C ASP A 175 8.28 2.58 5.77
N ASN A 176 9.53 3.01 5.64
CA ASN A 176 10.42 2.52 4.60
C ASN A 176 10.80 1.03 4.74
N ALA A 177 10.60 0.41 5.90
CA ALA A 177 10.85 -1.01 6.05
C ALA A 177 9.70 -1.84 5.45
N ALA A 178 8.49 -1.28 5.39
CA ALA A 178 7.36 -1.91 4.74
C ALA A 178 7.36 -1.74 3.20
N HIS A 179 8.07 -0.73 2.67
CA HIS A 179 8.16 -0.40 1.24
C HIS A 179 9.26 -1.19 0.54
#